data_AF-A0A351ESA8-F1
#
_entry.id   AF-A0A351ESA8-F1
#
_cell.length_a   1.000
_cell.length_b   1.000
_cell.length_c   1.000
_cell.angle_alpha   90.00
_cell.angle_beta   90.00
_cell.angle_gamma   90.00
#
_symmetry.space_group_name_H-M   'P 1'
#
loop_
_entity.id
_entity.type
_entity.pdbx_description
1 polymer ?
#
loop_
_entity_poly.entity_id
_entity_poly.type
_entity_poly.pdbx_seq_one_letter_code
_entity_poly.pdbx_strand_id
1 'polypeptide(L)'
;KRLPDKERQRLRKTLDRIKPKEHGLIVRTAAEDVTDEELQRDVARLLNQWEVIVDDSKKQGGPRLLNREPDLAVRLIREEFTKDFRGVVLDDNTLFEEVSGYMDAVTPALADRIEYYDTKSEGIDLFEKYHVYEQLQKALDKKVWLPSGGSLIIEHTEALTVIDVNTGKNVGSKSLEDTVFKNNLEAARETARQLRLRDIGGIIVIDFVDMENRKNRAEVVRVFREELALDKTRTQVYDIGDLGLVEMTRKRIGEGLLESVSTGCFTCESNGLLFDDTLFGHRQAIPGPSVSQVTNPK
;
A
#
# COMPACT_ATOMS: atom_id res chain seq x y z
N LYS A 1 9.13 15.59 -8.25
CA LYS A 1 8.30 15.28 -9.43
C LYS A 1 6.86 14.92 -9.06
N ARG A 2 6.59 14.33 -7.88
CA ARG A 2 5.24 14.01 -7.41
C ARG A 2 4.44 15.22 -6.92
N LEU A 3 5.11 16.17 -6.26
CA LEU A 3 4.49 17.42 -5.83
C LEU A 3 4.16 18.33 -7.03
N PRO A 4 3.00 19.01 -7.04
CA PRO A 4 2.67 20.06 -8.01
C PRO A 4 3.78 21.11 -8.12
N ASP A 5 3.97 21.69 -9.30
CA ASP A 5 5.11 22.59 -9.52
C ASP A 5 5.02 23.87 -8.67
N LYS A 6 3.80 24.38 -8.42
CA LYS A 6 3.57 25.52 -7.51
C LYS A 6 4.06 25.20 -6.10
N GLU A 7 3.71 24.02 -5.61
CA GLU A 7 4.07 23.58 -4.27
C GLU A 7 5.58 23.33 -4.14
N ARG A 8 6.18 22.75 -5.18
CA ARG A 8 7.64 22.58 -5.25
C ARG A 8 8.39 23.91 -5.20
N GLN A 9 7.88 24.95 -5.87
CA GLN A 9 8.49 26.27 -5.81
C GLN A 9 8.36 26.90 -4.42
N ARG A 10 7.21 26.73 -3.76
CA ARG A 10 7.01 27.19 -2.37
C ARG A 10 8.02 26.52 -1.43
N LEU A 11 8.04 25.19 -1.39
CA LEU A 11 8.92 24.41 -0.53
C LEU A 11 10.40 24.70 -0.79
N ARG A 12 10.79 24.89 -2.05
CA ARG A 12 12.17 25.26 -2.39
C ARG A 12 12.57 26.62 -1.83
N LYS A 13 11.71 27.64 -1.91
CA LYS A 13 11.98 28.96 -1.33
C LYS A 13 12.13 28.88 0.19
N THR A 14 11.30 28.08 0.85
CA THR A 14 11.41 27.86 2.31
C THR A 14 12.70 27.14 2.66
N LEU A 15 13.03 26.06 1.94
CA LEU A 15 14.28 25.33 2.14
C LEU A 15 15.53 26.18 1.96
N ASP A 16 15.58 27.03 0.93
CA ASP A 16 16.73 27.91 0.68
C ASP A 16 17.01 28.85 1.85
N ARG A 17 16.00 29.14 2.69
CA ARG A 17 16.14 29.95 3.92
C ARG A 17 16.59 29.15 5.14
N ILE A 18 16.12 27.91 5.30
CA ILE A 18 16.36 27.10 6.51
C ILE A 18 17.51 26.09 6.36
N LYS A 19 17.98 25.84 5.14
CA LYS A 19 19.03 24.86 4.84
C LYS A 19 20.39 25.31 5.41
N PRO A 20 21.07 24.48 6.23
CA PRO A 20 22.42 24.75 6.68
C PRO A 20 23.45 24.68 5.53
N LYS A 21 24.51 25.50 5.60
CA LYS A 21 25.48 25.70 4.51
C LYS A 21 26.12 24.41 3.98
N GLU A 22 26.42 23.45 4.85
CA GLU A 22 27.15 22.22 4.50
C GLU A 22 26.25 20.98 4.37
N HIS A 23 24.93 21.17 4.36
CA HIS A 23 23.98 20.05 4.36
C HIS A 23 23.20 19.98 3.04
N GLY A 24 22.75 18.78 2.66
CA GLY A 24 21.77 18.57 1.61
C GLY A 24 20.39 18.26 2.21
N LEU A 25 19.32 18.81 1.63
CA LEU A 25 17.95 18.50 2.04
C LEU A 25 17.16 17.98 0.84
N ILE A 26 16.39 16.91 1.05
CA ILE A 26 15.46 16.35 0.07
C ILE A 26 14.07 16.40 0.67
N VAL A 27 13.16 17.10 0.01
CA VAL A 27 11.75 17.17 0.40
C VAL A 27 11.03 15.89 -0.01
N ARG A 28 10.33 15.27 0.94
CA ARG A 28 9.49 14.09 0.70
C ARG A 28 8.09 14.52 0.22
N THR A 29 7.37 13.62 -0.44
CA THR A 29 5.98 13.91 -0.88
C THR A 29 5.05 14.22 0.30
N ALA A 30 5.27 13.61 1.47
CA ALA A 30 4.51 13.90 2.70
C ALA A 30 4.63 15.36 3.18
N ALA A 31 5.55 16.15 2.62
CA ALA A 31 5.66 17.57 2.91
C ALA A 31 4.71 18.45 2.09
N GLU A 32 3.83 17.86 1.28
CA GLU A 32 2.74 18.59 0.61
C GLU A 32 1.89 19.31 1.66
N ASP A 33 1.63 20.60 1.45
CA ASP A 33 0.81 21.46 2.32
C ASP A 33 1.31 21.61 3.78
N VAL A 34 2.57 21.25 4.04
CA VAL A 34 3.25 21.49 5.33
C VAL A 34 3.64 22.96 5.45
N THR A 35 3.43 23.57 6.63
CA THR A 35 3.75 24.99 6.82
C THR A 35 5.25 25.24 6.88
N ASP A 36 5.66 26.50 6.71
CA ASP A 36 7.08 26.86 6.80
C ASP A 36 7.63 26.58 8.22
N GLU A 37 6.81 26.76 9.26
CA GLU A 37 7.18 26.49 10.65
C GLU A 37 7.36 24.99 10.91
N GLU A 38 6.46 24.15 10.40
CA GLU A 38 6.56 22.70 10.51
C GLU A 38 7.84 22.18 9.82
N LEU A 39 8.14 22.70 8.62
CA LEU A 39 9.37 22.35 7.91
C LEU A 39 10.63 22.80 8.67
N GLN A 40 10.59 23.98 9.29
CA GLN A 40 11.69 24.47 10.12
C GLN A 40 11.90 23.60 11.37
N ARG A 41 10.83 23.16 12.03
CA ARG A 41 10.92 22.23 13.17
C ARG A 41 11.53 20.90 12.76
N ASP A 42 11.11 20.33 11.64
CA ASP A 42 11.65 19.04 11.18
C ASP A 42 13.14 19.14 10.83
N VAL A 43 13.56 20.21 10.15
CA VAL A 43 14.99 20.46 9.88
C VAL A 43 15.78 20.64 11.18
N ALA A 44 15.28 21.42 12.15
CA ALA A 44 15.94 21.60 13.44
C ALA A 44 16.08 20.28 14.21
N ARG A 45 15.03 19.45 14.21
CA ARG A 45 15.05 18.11 14.82
C ARG A 45 16.12 17.22 14.19
N LEU A 46 16.21 17.19 12.85
CA LEU A 46 17.22 16.42 12.13
C LEU A 46 18.65 16.90 12.44
N LEU A 47 18.85 18.21 12.60
CA LEU A 47 20.16 18.76 12.97
C LEU A 47 20.54 18.40 14.40
N ASN A 48 19.61 18.51 15.35
CA ASN A 48 19.86 18.10 16.73
C ASN A 48 20.21 16.60 16.81
N GLN A 49 19.49 15.76 16.05
CA GLN A 49 19.80 14.33 15.97
C GLN A 49 21.20 14.10 15.37
N TRP A 50 21.57 14.84 14.33
CA TRP A 50 22.89 14.77 13.71
C TRP A 50 24.00 15.18 14.70
N GLU A 51 23.82 16.26 15.45
CA GLU A 51 24.78 16.72 16.46
C GLU A 51 25.00 15.66 17.55
N VAL A 52 23.92 15.05 18.05
CA VAL A 52 24.00 13.93 19.02
C VAL A 52 24.81 12.76 18.45
N ILE A 53 24.55 12.37 17.21
CA ILE A 53 25.28 11.29 16.53
C ILE A 53 26.77 11.62 16.39
N VAL A 54 27.08 12.85 15.98
CA VAL A 54 28.46 13.32 15.82
C VAL A 54 29.19 13.32 17.15
N ASP A 55 28.57 13.81 18.22
CA ASP A 55 29.19 13.83 19.54
C ASP A 55 29.35 12.43 20.15
N ASP A 56 28.39 11.54 19.90
CA ASP A 56 28.52 10.13 20.28
C ASP A 56 29.59 9.39 19.49
N SER A 57 29.80 9.74 18.21
CA SER A 57 30.85 9.14 17.38
C SER A 57 32.27 9.49 17.85
N LYS A 58 32.45 10.64 18.51
CA LYS A 58 33.74 11.08 19.05
C LYS A 58 34.15 10.36 20.34
N LYS A 59 33.20 9.71 21.02
CA LYS A 59 33.46 8.99 22.28
C LYS A 59 34.24 7.70 21.98
N GLN A 60 35.39 7.49 22.63
CA GLN A 60 36.20 6.27 22.46
C GLN A 60 35.50 5.04 23.04
N GLY A 61 35.64 3.86 22.39
CA GLY A 61 35.09 2.61 22.94
C GLY A 61 34.78 1.45 21.99
N GLY A 62 35.44 1.32 20.83
CA GLY A 62 35.16 0.24 19.88
C GLY A 62 33.82 0.37 19.14
N PRO A 63 33.39 -0.65 18.38
CA PRO A 63 32.14 -0.61 17.62
C PRO A 63 30.92 -0.47 18.55
N ARG A 64 30.08 0.54 18.29
CA ARG A 64 28.84 0.79 19.05
C ARG A 64 27.72 1.30 18.14
N LEU A 65 26.48 1.06 18.54
CA LEU A 65 25.30 1.65 17.91
C LEU A 65 25.25 3.16 18.24
N LEU A 66 25.21 4.01 17.21
CA LEU A 66 25.08 5.47 17.36
C LEU A 66 23.63 5.93 17.18
N ASN A 67 22.93 5.36 16.20
CA ASN A 67 21.56 5.68 15.90
C ASN A 67 20.85 4.43 15.39
N ARG A 68 19.64 4.19 15.88
CA ARG A 68 18.74 3.17 15.36
C ARG A 68 17.63 3.87 14.59
N GLU A 69 17.25 3.33 13.44
CA GLU A 69 16.02 3.80 12.79
C GLU A 69 14.83 3.53 13.71
N PRO A 70 13.83 4.43 13.73
CA PRO A 70 12.60 4.20 14.48
C PRO A 70 11.92 2.89 14.08
N ASP A 71 11.03 2.42 14.94
CA ASP A 71 10.16 1.28 14.64
C ASP A 71 9.41 1.49 13.31
N LEU A 72 9.01 0.39 12.68
CA LEU A 72 8.23 0.40 11.44
C LEU A 72 7.00 1.30 11.55
N ALA A 73 6.29 1.30 12.67
CA ALA A 73 5.09 2.13 12.83
C ALA A 73 5.41 3.63 12.74
N VAL A 74 6.42 4.11 13.46
CA VAL A 74 6.87 5.51 13.41
C VAL A 74 7.34 5.87 11.99
N ARG A 75 8.05 4.96 11.32
CA ARG A 75 8.48 5.15 9.94
C ARG A 75 7.30 5.28 8.98
N LEU A 76 6.30 4.40 9.12
CA LEU A 76 5.09 4.41 8.29
C LEU A 76 4.32 5.71 8.50
N ILE A 77 4.12 6.14 9.74
CA ILE A 77 3.42 7.39 10.07
C ILE A 77 4.18 8.59 9.48
N ARG A 78 5.49 8.66 9.65
CA ARG A 78 6.32 9.72 9.02
C ARG A 78 6.19 9.77 7.50
N GLU A 79 5.93 8.64 6.85
CA GLU A 79 5.95 8.52 5.38
C GLU A 79 4.57 8.59 4.73
N GLU A 80 3.53 8.18 5.45
CA GLU A 80 2.16 8.05 4.95
C GLU A 80 1.16 8.99 5.65
N PHE A 81 1.37 9.38 6.91
CA PHE A 81 0.36 10.12 7.65
C PHE A 81 0.31 11.59 7.22
N THR A 82 -0.76 11.92 6.49
CA THR A 82 -1.07 13.28 6.02
C THR A 82 -2.41 13.75 6.60
N LYS A 83 -2.78 15.01 6.32
CA LYS A 83 -4.05 15.61 6.75
C LYS A 83 -5.30 14.88 6.25
N ASP A 84 -5.16 14.05 5.21
CA ASP A 84 -6.24 13.24 4.61
C ASP A 84 -6.65 12.05 5.48
N PHE A 85 -5.78 11.63 6.40
CA PHE A 85 -6.08 10.55 7.33
C PHE A 85 -6.89 11.08 8.51
N ARG A 86 -7.95 10.36 8.88
CA ARG A 86 -8.78 10.69 10.05
C ARG A 86 -7.97 10.64 11.35
N GLY A 87 -7.11 9.63 11.49
CA GLY A 87 -6.26 9.45 12.65
C GLY A 87 -5.51 8.12 12.61
N VAL A 88 -4.69 7.89 13.63
CA VAL A 88 -3.94 6.65 13.85
C VAL A 88 -4.40 6.09 15.18
N VAL A 89 -4.79 4.82 15.19
CA VAL A 89 -5.24 4.12 16.41
C VAL A 89 -4.23 3.04 16.73
N LEU A 90 -3.74 3.02 17.97
CA LEU A 90 -2.69 2.12 18.45
C LEU A 90 -3.16 1.43 19.72
N ASP A 91 -3.04 0.10 19.78
CA ASP A 91 -3.41 -0.72 20.93
C ASP A 91 -2.21 -1.12 21.82
N ASP A 92 -0.99 -0.77 21.40
CA ASP A 92 0.23 -0.88 22.20
C ASP A 92 0.60 0.48 22.81
N ASN A 93 0.68 0.54 24.15
CA ASN A 93 0.94 1.79 24.86
C ASN A 93 2.35 2.34 24.61
N THR A 94 3.35 1.48 24.48
CA THR A 94 4.74 1.93 24.20
C THR A 94 4.81 2.55 22.81
N LEU A 95 4.19 1.92 21.83
CA LEU A 95 4.11 2.44 20.47
C LEU A 95 3.31 3.74 20.38
N PHE A 96 2.21 3.84 21.14
CA PHE A 96 1.43 5.07 21.26
C PHE A 96 2.26 6.24 21.78
N GLU A 97 3.00 6.04 22.88
CA GLU A 97 3.87 7.07 23.45
C GLU A 97 4.97 7.51 22.48
N GLU A 98 5.61 6.55 21.78
CA GLU A 98 6.63 6.84 20.78
C GLU A 98 6.09 7.64 19.58
N VAL A 99 4.96 7.20 19.03
CA VAL A 99 4.31 7.85 17.89
C VAL A 99 3.80 9.24 18.25
N SER A 100 3.13 9.36 19.40
CA SER A 100 2.58 10.63 19.88
C SER A 100 3.69 11.65 20.12
N GLY A 101 4.77 11.24 20.83
CA GLY A 101 5.93 12.11 21.06
C GLY A 101 6.63 12.53 19.76
N TYR A 102 6.71 11.65 18.75
CA TYR A 102 7.23 12.00 17.44
C TYR A 102 6.33 13.04 16.73
N MET A 103 5.02 12.83 16.74
CA MET A 103 4.06 13.72 16.09
C MET A 103 4.01 15.10 16.77
N ASP A 104 4.07 15.17 18.09
CA ASP A 104 4.19 16.42 18.85
C ASP A 104 5.44 17.22 18.47
N ALA A 105 6.57 16.54 18.21
CA ALA A 105 7.81 17.20 17.83
C ALA A 105 7.80 17.70 16.36
N VAL A 106 7.19 16.94 15.45
CA VAL A 106 7.30 17.17 13.99
C VAL A 106 6.07 17.89 13.42
N THR A 107 4.87 17.41 13.72
CA THR A 107 3.61 17.95 13.20
C THR A 107 2.55 18.02 14.32
N PRO A 108 2.67 19.00 15.24
CA PRO A 108 1.73 19.13 16.37
C PRO A 108 0.26 19.21 15.94
N ALA A 109 -0.01 19.72 14.73
CA ALA A 109 -1.36 19.85 14.17
C ALA A 109 -2.06 18.52 13.85
N LEU A 110 -1.32 17.40 13.87
CA LEU A 110 -1.86 16.05 13.66
C LEU A 110 -1.70 15.15 14.89
N ALA A 111 -1.06 15.63 15.96
CA ALA A 111 -0.79 14.82 17.15
C ALA A 111 -2.06 14.46 17.92
N ASP A 112 -3.08 15.33 17.89
CA ASP A 112 -4.40 15.10 18.47
C ASP A 112 -5.20 13.97 17.79
N ARG A 113 -4.75 13.52 16.61
CA ARG A 113 -5.34 12.40 15.87
C ARG A 113 -4.68 11.05 16.15
N ILE A 114 -3.70 11.01 17.04
CA ILE A 114 -3.11 9.76 17.54
C ILE A 114 -3.92 9.33 18.75
N GLU A 115 -4.60 8.19 18.64
CA GLU A 115 -5.51 7.68 19.66
C GLU A 115 -4.98 6.35 20.22
N TYR A 116 -4.95 6.23 21.54
CA TYR A 116 -4.69 4.96 22.20
C TYR A 116 -5.99 4.16 22.33
N TYR A 117 -5.93 2.89 21.96
CA TYR A 117 -7.03 1.95 22.04
C TYR A 117 -6.77 0.93 23.15
N ASP A 118 -7.46 1.07 24.27
CA ASP A 118 -7.38 0.08 25.34
C ASP A 118 -8.32 -1.10 25.07
N THR A 119 -7.77 -2.14 24.44
CA THR A 119 -8.44 -3.41 24.15
C THR A 119 -9.13 -4.02 25.38
N LYS A 120 -8.58 -3.83 26.59
CA LYS A 120 -9.21 -4.36 27.83
C LYS A 120 -10.48 -3.61 28.19
N SER A 121 -10.48 -2.29 28.03
CA SER A 121 -11.64 -1.44 28.33
C SER A 121 -12.75 -1.60 27.29
N GLU A 122 -12.38 -1.77 26.03
CA GLU A 122 -13.30 -1.86 24.89
C GLU A 122 -13.90 -3.27 24.74
N GLY A 123 -13.18 -4.30 25.22
CA GLY A 123 -13.66 -5.68 25.25
C GLY A 123 -13.65 -6.39 23.89
N ILE A 124 -13.19 -5.73 22.84
CA ILE A 124 -13.00 -6.27 21.48
C ILE A 124 -11.65 -5.84 20.93
N ASP A 125 -11.06 -6.67 20.08
CA ASP A 125 -9.77 -6.40 19.44
C ASP A 125 -9.84 -5.19 18.48
N LEU A 126 -8.73 -4.44 18.36
CA LEU A 126 -8.65 -3.25 17.52
C LEU A 126 -9.00 -3.58 16.05
N PHE A 127 -8.44 -4.67 15.51
CA PHE A 127 -8.68 -5.04 14.13
C PHE A 127 -10.10 -5.54 13.91
N GLU A 128 -10.73 -6.13 14.92
CA GLU A 128 -12.15 -6.50 14.86
C GLU A 128 -13.06 -5.25 14.86
N LYS A 129 -12.79 -4.27 15.73
CA LYS A 129 -13.58 -3.02 15.79
C LYS A 129 -13.59 -2.27 14.46
N TYR A 130 -12.46 -2.26 13.74
CA TYR A 130 -12.31 -1.57 12.45
C TYR A 130 -12.42 -2.48 11.23
N HIS A 131 -12.87 -3.73 11.41
CA HIS A 131 -13.03 -4.71 10.34
C HIS A 131 -11.78 -4.92 9.47
N VAL A 132 -10.60 -4.87 10.07
CA VAL A 132 -9.32 -5.05 9.38
C VAL A 132 -9.16 -6.51 8.95
N TYR A 133 -9.60 -7.48 9.78
CA TYR A 133 -9.55 -8.90 9.43
C TYR A 133 -10.36 -9.21 8.17
N GLU A 134 -11.60 -8.69 8.04
CA GLU A 134 -12.39 -8.90 6.82
C GLU A 134 -11.75 -8.24 5.59
N GLN A 135 -11.06 -7.12 5.77
CA GLN A 135 -10.33 -6.45 4.70
C GLN A 135 -9.08 -7.23 4.28
N LEU A 136 -8.34 -7.81 5.24
CA LEU A 136 -7.19 -8.68 4.99
C LEU A 136 -7.63 -9.93 4.22
N GLN A 137 -8.70 -10.58 4.64
CA GLN A 137 -9.24 -11.75 3.95
C GLN A 137 -9.59 -11.41 2.48
N LYS A 138 -10.28 -10.29 2.25
CA LYS A 138 -10.58 -9.80 0.89
C LYS A 138 -9.32 -9.44 0.09
N ALA A 139 -8.26 -8.98 0.75
CA ALA A 139 -6.98 -8.68 0.11
C ALA A 139 -6.18 -9.93 -0.25
N LEU A 140 -6.46 -11.08 0.39
CA LEU A 140 -5.86 -12.37 0.06
C LEU A 140 -6.67 -13.16 -0.98
N ASP A 141 -7.96 -12.88 -1.12
CA ASP A 141 -8.80 -13.50 -2.13
C ASP A 141 -8.29 -13.23 -3.55
N LYS A 142 -8.22 -14.28 -4.38
CA LYS A 142 -7.87 -14.15 -5.81
C LYS A 142 -8.86 -13.25 -6.57
N LYS A 143 -10.14 -13.28 -6.17
CA LYS A 143 -11.23 -12.57 -6.85
C LYS A 143 -11.53 -11.24 -6.14
N VAL A 144 -11.49 -10.15 -6.90
CA VAL A 144 -11.84 -8.81 -6.42
C VAL A 144 -13.10 -8.33 -7.15
N TRP A 145 -14.13 -7.96 -6.41
CA TRP A 145 -15.38 -7.47 -6.99
C TRP A 145 -15.29 -5.98 -7.32
N LEU A 146 -15.79 -5.62 -8.49
CA LEU A 146 -15.92 -4.23 -8.95
C LEU A 146 -17.30 -3.68 -8.55
N PRO A 147 -17.43 -2.40 -8.15
CA PRO A 147 -18.71 -1.73 -7.89
C PRO A 147 -19.81 -1.96 -8.93
N SER A 148 -19.49 -2.07 -10.22
CA SER A 148 -20.46 -2.34 -11.30
C SER A 148 -20.95 -3.79 -11.38
N GLY A 149 -20.38 -4.69 -10.57
CA GLY A 149 -20.68 -6.12 -10.55
C GLY A 149 -19.75 -6.99 -11.40
N GLY A 150 -18.76 -6.38 -12.08
CA GLY A 150 -17.62 -7.09 -12.67
C GLY A 150 -16.65 -7.63 -11.60
N SER A 151 -15.57 -8.26 -12.03
CA SER A 151 -14.53 -8.71 -11.10
C SER A 151 -13.16 -8.83 -11.74
N LEU A 152 -12.11 -8.62 -10.96
CA LEU A 152 -10.74 -8.98 -11.29
C LEU A 152 -10.42 -10.37 -10.74
N ILE A 153 -9.66 -11.16 -11.49
CA ILE A 153 -9.03 -12.39 -10.99
C ILE A 153 -7.52 -12.17 -11.02
N ILE A 154 -6.88 -12.19 -9.86
CA ILE A 154 -5.43 -11.97 -9.70
C ILE A 154 -4.78 -13.32 -9.44
N GLU A 155 -3.88 -13.74 -10.33
CA GLU A 155 -3.16 -15.01 -10.23
C GLU A 155 -1.65 -14.79 -10.28
N HIS A 156 -0.95 -15.47 -9.36
CA HIS A 156 0.49 -15.45 -9.25
C HIS A 156 1.03 -16.71 -9.94
N THR A 157 1.96 -16.53 -10.88
CA THR A 157 2.75 -17.61 -11.46
C THR A 157 4.19 -17.51 -10.97
N GLU A 158 5.04 -18.45 -11.37
CA GLU A 158 6.47 -18.43 -11.01
C GLU A 158 7.19 -17.15 -11.49
N ALA A 159 6.87 -16.68 -12.69
CA ALA A 159 7.61 -15.60 -13.34
C ALA A 159 6.87 -14.25 -13.36
N LEU A 160 5.54 -14.27 -13.40
CA LEU A 160 4.71 -13.09 -13.59
C LEU A 160 3.35 -13.19 -12.88
N THR A 161 2.70 -12.05 -12.68
CA THR A 161 1.32 -11.98 -12.19
C THR A 161 0.38 -11.71 -13.35
N VAL A 162 -0.72 -12.47 -13.45
CA VAL A 162 -1.78 -12.28 -14.43
C VAL A 162 -3.01 -11.70 -13.75
N ILE A 163 -3.64 -10.71 -14.38
CA ILE A 163 -4.89 -10.11 -13.90
C ILE A 163 -5.91 -10.18 -15.03
N ASP A 164 -7.00 -10.91 -14.80
CA ASP A 164 -8.11 -11.08 -15.76
C ASP A 164 -9.31 -10.21 -15.35
N VAL A 165 -9.95 -9.56 -16.32
CA VAL A 165 -11.10 -8.68 -16.10
C VAL A 165 -12.38 -9.32 -16.60
N ASN A 166 -13.27 -9.66 -15.68
CA ASN A 166 -14.60 -10.19 -16.00
C ASN A 166 -15.67 -9.10 -15.93
N THR A 167 -16.56 -9.07 -16.92
CA THR A 167 -17.75 -8.21 -16.89
C THR A 167 -18.86 -8.86 -16.04
N GLY A 168 -19.61 -8.04 -15.30
CA GLY A 168 -20.77 -8.49 -14.54
C GLY A 168 -22.00 -8.76 -15.42
N LYS A 169 -23.05 -9.35 -14.82
CA LYS A 169 -24.33 -9.63 -15.50
C LYS A 169 -25.15 -8.37 -15.84
N ASN A 170 -24.78 -7.20 -15.31
CA ASN A 170 -25.47 -5.93 -15.53
C ASN A 170 -25.10 -5.30 -16.87
N VAL A 171 -25.52 -5.93 -17.96
CA VAL A 171 -25.49 -5.33 -19.29
C VAL A 171 -26.70 -4.39 -19.36
N GLY A 172 -26.50 -3.12 -19.02
CA GLY A 172 -27.56 -2.11 -19.12
C GLY A 172 -28.10 -2.02 -20.56
N SER A 173 -29.26 -1.41 -20.76
CA SER A 173 -29.90 -1.23 -22.09
C SER A 173 -29.13 -0.33 -23.08
N LYS A 174 -27.87 0.02 -22.78
CA LYS A 174 -26.97 0.81 -23.63
C LYS A 174 -26.03 -0.10 -24.43
N SER A 175 -25.30 0.49 -25.38
CA SER A 175 -24.31 -0.21 -26.20
C SER A 175 -23.38 -1.08 -25.35
N LEU A 176 -23.16 -2.33 -25.79
CA LEU A 176 -22.25 -3.28 -25.16
C LEU A 176 -20.84 -2.67 -25.04
N GLU A 177 -20.40 -1.94 -26.06
CA GLU A 177 -19.08 -1.31 -26.12
C GLU A 177 -18.89 -0.26 -25.02
N ASP A 178 -19.90 0.57 -24.76
CA ASP A 178 -19.86 1.56 -23.68
C ASP A 178 -19.77 0.90 -22.29
N THR A 179 -20.43 -0.25 -22.15
CA THR A 179 -20.43 -1.02 -20.90
C THR A 179 -19.06 -1.65 -20.66
N VAL A 180 -18.47 -2.26 -21.68
CA VAL A 180 -17.11 -2.82 -21.64
C VAL A 180 -16.09 -1.74 -21.32
N PHE A 181 -16.16 -0.60 -22.01
CA PHE A 181 -15.22 0.50 -21.78
C PHE A 181 -15.29 1.01 -20.34
N LYS A 182 -16.49 1.20 -19.77
CA LYS A 182 -16.65 1.61 -18.36
C LYS A 182 -16.13 0.57 -17.38
N ASN A 183 -16.40 -0.72 -17.63
CA ASN A 183 -15.89 -1.80 -16.79
C ASN A 183 -14.35 -1.83 -16.80
N ASN A 184 -13.72 -1.67 -17.97
CA ASN A 184 -12.26 -1.63 -18.07
C ASN A 184 -11.65 -0.40 -17.39
N LEU A 185 -12.31 0.76 -17.43
CA LEU A 185 -11.87 1.93 -16.67
C LEU A 185 -11.92 1.69 -15.16
N GLU A 186 -12.96 1.03 -14.67
CA GLU A 186 -13.10 0.65 -13.27
C GLU A 186 -12.05 -0.39 -12.87
N ALA A 187 -11.87 -1.42 -13.71
CA ALA A 187 -10.86 -2.45 -13.56
C ALA A 187 -9.44 -1.87 -13.52
N ALA A 188 -9.13 -0.86 -14.35
CA ALA A 188 -7.84 -0.20 -14.34
C ALA A 188 -7.55 0.50 -12.99
N ARG A 189 -8.54 1.23 -12.45
CA ARG A 189 -8.41 1.89 -11.14
C ARG A 189 -8.22 0.87 -10.03
N GLU A 190 -9.05 -0.17 -10.03
CA GLU A 190 -9.00 -1.20 -9.00
C GLU A 190 -7.71 -2.02 -9.09
N THR A 191 -7.23 -2.33 -10.30
CA THR A 191 -5.95 -3.01 -10.51
C THR A 191 -4.80 -2.21 -9.91
N ALA A 192 -4.70 -0.91 -10.21
CA ALA A 192 -3.67 -0.05 -9.64
C ALA A 192 -3.74 0.02 -8.11
N ARG A 193 -4.96 0.03 -7.54
CA ARG A 193 -5.18 -0.03 -6.09
C ARG A 193 -4.71 -1.36 -5.49
N GLN A 194 -5.05 -2.49 -6.11
CA GLN A 194 -4.67 -3.83 -5.63
C GLN A 194 -3.17 -4.09 -5.70
N LEU A 195 -2.49 -3.59 -6.75
CA LEU A 195 -1.03 -3.68 -6.84
C LEU A 195 -0.33 -3.01 -5.64
N ARG A 196 -0.87 -1.88 -5.16
CA ARG A 196 -0.38 -1.22 -3.94
C ARG A 196 -0.77 -1.97 -2.68
N LEU A 197 -2.05 -2.33 -2.55
CA LEU A 197 -2.60 -2.98 -1.35
C LEU A 197 -1.91 -4.32 -1.06
N ARG A 198 -1.60 -5.09 -2.10
CA ARG A 198 -1.00 -6.42 -2.01
C ARG A 198 0.52 -6.43 -2.21
N ASP A 199 1.14 -5.27 -2.40
CA ASP A 199 2.53 -5.08 -2.81
C ASP A 199 3.00 -6.00 -3.96
N ILE A 200 2.17 -6.15 -4.99
CA ILE A 200 2.49 -7.00 -6.15
C ILE A 200 3.59 -6.33 -6.97
N GLY A 201 4.70 -7.02 -7.23
CA GLY A 201 5.81 -6.52 -8.01
C GLY A 201 6.33 -7.53 -9.03
N GLY A 202 7.18 -7.08 -9.95
CA GLY A 202 7.70 -7.87 -11.06
C GLY A 202 6.98 -7.55 -12.37
N ILE A 203 6.91 -8.56 -13.25
CA ILE A 203 6.19 -8.48 -14.53
C ILE A 203 4.73 -8.79 -14.24
N ILE A 204 3.85 -7.90 -14.71
CA ILE A 204 2.40 -8.02 -14.54
C ILE A 204 1.77 -7.91 -15.93
N VAL A 205 0.87 -8.83 -16.23
CA VAL A 205 0.09 -8.87 -17.47
C VAL A 205 -1.38 -8.74 -17.11
N ILE A 206 -2.08 -7.80 -17.77
CA ILE A 206 -3.50 -7.52 -17.50
C ILE A 206 -4.28 -7.78 -18.78
N ASP A 207 -5.27 -8.66 -18.70
CA ASP A 207 -6.21 -8.99 -19.76
C ASP A 207 -7.50 -8.18 -19.58
N PHE A 208 -7.58 -7.04 -20.27
CA PHE A 208 -8.79 -6.23 -20.30
C PHE A 208 -9.76 -6.80 -21.32
N VAL A 209 -11.06 -6.66 -21.06
CA VAL A 209 -12.11 -7.09 -21.98
C VAL A 209 -11.94 -6.39 -23.33
N ASP A 210 -12.06 -7.15 -24.42
CA ASP A 210 -11.82 -6.66 -25.78
C ASP A 210 -12.55 -5.36 -26.13
N MET A 211 -11.82 -4.41 -26.70
CA MET A 211 -12.34 -3.12 -27.17
C MET A 211 -11.94 -2.85 -28.62
N GLU A 212 -12.93 -2.71 -29.51
CA GLU A 212 -12.69 -2.41 -30.92
C GLU A 212 -12.11 -1.00 -31.11
N ASN A 213 -12.68 -0.01 -30.40
CA ASN A 213 -12.29 1.39 -30.53
C ASN A 213 -10.92 1.66 -29.88
N ARG A 214 -9.95 2.05 -30.72
CA ARG A 214 -8.59 2.44 -30.30
C ARG A 214 -8.56 3.60 -29.31
N LYS A 215 -9.52 4.53 -29.38
CA LYS A 215 -9.60 5.65 -28.42
C LYS A 215 -9.93 5.15 -27.02
N ASN A 216 -10.86 4.18 -26.91
CA ASN A 216 -11.22 3.57 -25.64
C ASN A 216 -10.03 2.81 -25.03
N ARG A 217 -9.29 2.04 -25.85
CA ARG A 217 -8.04 1.39 -25.43
C ARG A 217 -7.00 2.37 -24.87
N ALA A 218 -6.72 3.44 -25.61
CA ALA A 218 -5.77 4.47 -25.18
C ALA A 218 -6.20 5.15 -23.88
N GLU A 219 -7.50 5.38 -23.72
CA GLU A 219 -8.07 6.03 -22.55
C GLU A 219 -8.00 5.15 -21.29
N VAL A 220 -8.23 3.83 -21.41
CA VAL A 220 -8.03 2.88 -20.30
C VAL A 220 -6.57 2.89 -19.84
N VAL A 221 -5.61 2.83 -20.76
CA VAL A 221 -4.17 2.90 -20.40
C VAL A 221 -3.80 4.26 -19.80
N ARG A 222 -4.38 5.37 -20.29
CA ARG A 222 -4.18 6.70 -19.71
C ARG A 222 -4.63 6.74 -18.25
N VAL A 223 -5.85 6.31 -17.96
CA VAL A 223 -6.39 6.25 -16.59
C VAL A 223 -5.55 5.31 -15.73
N PHE A 224 -5.13 4.16 -16.25
CA PHE A 224 -4.27 3.24 -15.51
C PHE A 224 -2.93 3.89 -15.11
N ARG A 225 -2.29 4.64 -16.02
CA ARG A 225 -1.06 5.38 -15.74
C ARG A 225 -1.27 6.47 -14.68
N GLU A 226 -2.42 7.15 -14.69
CA GLU A 226 -2.77 8.17 -13.69
C GLU A 226 -2.91 7.56 -12.29
N GLU A 227 -3.60 6.43 -12.18
CA GLU A 227 -3.79 5.72 -10.92
C GLU A 227 -2.49 5.11 -10.38
N LEU A 228 -1.60 4.67 -11.27
CA LEU A 228 -0.25 4.22 -10.90
C LEU A 228 0.69 5.37 -10.53
N ALA A 229 0.42 6.61 -10.93
CA ALA A 229 1.22 7.77 -10.53
C ALA A 229 1.13 8.05 -9.02
N LEU A 230 0.05 7.59 -8.38
CA LEU A 230 -0.15 7.59 -6.93
C LEU A 230 0.75 6.56 -6.22
N ASP A 231 1.29 5.57 -6.95
CA ASP A 231 2.19 4.58 -6.39
C ASP A 231 3.59 5.17 -6.12
N LYS A 232 4.10 4.88 -4.92
CA LYS A 232 5.46 5.27 -4.52
C LYS A 232 6.52 4.42 -5.22
N THR A 233 6.15 3.25 -5.69
CA THR A 233 7.00 2.29 -6.40
C THR A 233 7.16 2.68 -7.86
N ARG A 234 8.35 2.45 -8.43
CA ARG A 234 8.58 2.71 -9.85
C ARG A 234 7.80 1.70 -10.69
N THR A 235 6.97 2.22 -11.58
CA THR A 235 6.17 1.45 -12.53
C THR A 235 6.54 1.83 -13.97
N GLN A 236 6.35 0.90 -14.90
CA GLN A 236 6.47 1.13 -16.33
C GLN A 236 5.35 0.34 -17.02
N VAL A 237 4.53 1.03 -17.79
CA VAL A 237 3.32 0.48 -18.43
C VAL A 237 3.40 0.69 -19.93
N TYR A 238 3.29 -0.39 -20.69
CA TYR A 238 3.23 -0.35 -22.14
C TYR A 238 1.78 -0.15 -22.61
N ASP A 239 1.61 0.27 -23.87
CA ASP A 239 0.27 0.37 -24.45
C ASP A 239 -0.30 -1.05 -24.69
N ILE A 240 -1.61 -1.14 -24.94
CA ILE A 240 -2.28 -2.42 -25.20
C ILE A 240 -1.66 -3.05 -26.47
N GLY A 241 -1.11 -4.26 -26.33
CA GLY A 241 -0.53 -5.01 -27.42
C GLY A 241 -1.57 -5.51 -28.43
N ASP A 242 -1.09 -6.12 -29.52
CA ASP A 242 -1.97 -6.69 -30.55
C ASP A 242 -2.82 -7.86 -30.03
N LEU A 243 -2.37 -8.52 -28.96
CA LEU A 243 -3.09 -9.58 -28.26
C LEU A 243 -4.15 -9.07 -27.28
N GLY A 244 -4.36 -7.75 -27.15
CA GLY A 244 -5.31 -7.18 -26.19
C GLY A 244 -4.78 -7.02 -24.76
N LEU A 245 -3.56 -7.49 -24.50
CA LEU A 245 -2.93 -7.47 -23.17
C LEU A 245 -2.22 -6.16 -22.87
N VAL A 246 -2.26 -5.74 -21.60
CA VAL A 246 -1.42 -4.67 -21.06
C VAL A 246 -0.27 -5.28 -20.27
N GLU A 247 0.95 -4.95 -20.69
CA GLU A 247 2.17 -5.36 -20.01
C GLU A 247 2.70 -4.23 -19.14
N MET A 248 3.11 -4.56 -17.92
CA MET A 248 3.79 -3.61 -17.06
C MET A 248 4.85 -4.25 -16.19
N THR A 249 5.75 -3.41 -15.68
CA THR A 249 6.65 -3.78 -14.60
C THR A 249 6.43 -2.86 -13.41
N ARG A 250 6.45 -3.43 -12.21
CA ARG A 250 6.47 -2.69 -10.93
C ARG A 250 7.67 -3.18 -10.13
N LYS A 251 8.53 -2.26 -9.67
CA LYS A 251 9.73 -2.64 -8.89
C LYS A 251 9.32 -3.44 -7.65
N ARG A 252 9.94 -4.61 -7.40
CA ARG A 252 9.74 -5.36 -6.15
C ARG A 252 10.39 -4.60 -4.99
N ILE A 253 9.61 -4.34 -3.93
CA ILE A 253 10.07 -3.74 -2.68
C ILE A 253 10.07 -4.79 -1.57
N GLY A 254 8.99 -5.56 -1.45
CA GLY A 254 8.91 -6.77 -0.63
C GLY A 254 8.57 -8.02 -1.44
N GLU A 255 8.20 -9.07 -0.71
CA GLU A 255 7.78 -10.36 -1.28
C GLU A 255 6.33 -10.32 -1.80
N GLY A 256 5.50 -9.45 -1.23
CA GLY A 256 4.06 -9.37 -1.49
C GLY A 256 3.24 -9.79 -0.27
N LEU A 257 1.99 -9.31 -0.17
CA LEU A 257 1.12 -9.62 0.97
C LEU A 257 0.85 -11.12 1.07
N LEU A 258 0.56 -11.75 -0.08
CA LEU A 258 0.19 -13.17 -0.14
C LEU A 258 1.36 -14.05 0.31
N GLU A 259 2.54 -13.78 -0.22
CA GLU A 259 3.78 -14.51 0.08
C GLU A 259 4.22 -14.28 1.54
N SER A 260 4.04 -13.08 2.09
CA SER A 260 4.47 -12.76 3.46
C SER A 260 3.63 -13.42 4.56
N VAL A 261 2.38 -13.78 4.24
CA VAL A 261 1.42 -14.33 5.22
C VAL A 261 1.02 -15.77 4.91
N SER A 262 1.66 -16.40 3.93
CA SER A 262 1.36 -17.78 3.55
C SER A 262 2.61 -18.63 3.39
N THR A 263 2.41 -19.95 3.45
CA THR A 263 3.43 -20.95 3.16
C THR A 263 2.91 -21.92 2.10
N GLY A 264 3.83 -22.54 1.35
CA GLY A 264 3.47 -23.54 0.35
C GLY A 264 2.76 -24.74 0.99
N CYS A 265 1.65 -25.17 0.42
CA CYS A 265 0.92 -26.33 0.89
C CYS A 265 1.74 -27.61 0.66
N PHE A 266 2.11 -28.28 1.76
CA PHE A 266 2.89 -29.52 1.72
C PHE A 266 2.14 -30.68 1.04
N THR A 267 0.80 -30.67 1.04
CA THR A 267 -0.03 -31.74 0.46
C THR A 267 -0.04 -31.72 -1.07
N CYS A 268 -0.04 -30.53 -1.67
CA CYS A 268 -0.06 -30.37 -3.12
C CYS A 268 1.25 -29.80 -3.67
N GLU A 269 2.36 -30.01 -2.96
CA GLU A 269 3.71 -29.61 -3.38
C GLU A 269 3.78 -28.10 -3.75
N SER A 270 3.20 -27.24 -2.91
CA SER A 270 3.14 -25.79 -3.07
C SER A 270 2.27 -25.26 -4.22
N ASN A 271 1.44 -26.11 -4.84
CA ASN A 271 0.41 -25.65 -5.79
C ASN A 271 -0.71 -24.83 -5.11
N GLY A 272 -0.82 -24.92 -3.79
CA GLY A 272 -1.74 -24.16 -2.95
C GLY A 272 -0.99 -23.48 -1.81
N LEU A 273 -1.69 -22.60 -1.09
CA LEU A 273 -1.13 -21.81 0.00
C LEU A 273 -1.83 -22.13 1.32
N LEU A 274 -1.06 -22.10 2.41
CA LEU A 274 -1.53 -22.22 3.78
C LEU A 274 -1.33 -20.89 4.49
N PHE A 275 -2.37 -20.40 5.16
CA PHE A 275 -2.33 -19.19 5.97
C PHE A 275 -2.21 -19.57 7.45
N ASP A 276 -1.56 -18.72 8.24
CA ASP A 276 -1.56 -18.86 9.70
C ASP A 276 -2.96 -18.57 10.26
N ASP A 277 -3.47 -19.45 11.13
CA ASP A 277 -4.80 -19.33 11.72
C ASP A 277 -4.99 -18.04 12.56
N THR A 278 -3.90 -17.43 13.03
CA THR A 278 -3.94 -16.19 13.81
C THR A 278 -4.18 -14.94 12.95
N LEU A 279 -4.02 -15.02 11.63
CA LEU A 279 -4.16 -13.87 10.72
C LEU A 279 -5.57 -13.29 10.64
N PHE A 280 -6.61 -14.09 10.94
CA PHE A 280 -8.01 -13.70 10.79
C PHE A 280 -8.72 -13.48 12.13
N GLY A 281 -7.95 -13.33 13.21
CA GLY A 281 -8.47 -13.29 14.59
C GLY A 281 -9.04 -14.64 15.03
N HIS A 282 -9.53 -14.74 16.27
CA HIS A 282 -10.11 -15.97 16.83
C HIS A 282 -11.46 -16.41 16.21
N ARG A 283 -11.81 -15.92 15.02
CA ARG A 283 -12.97 -16.42 14.30
C ARG A 283 -12.65 -17.82 13.80
N GLN A 284 -13.42 -18.79 14.29
CA GLN A 284 -13.37 -20.19 13.94
C GLN A 284 -13.02 -20.39 12.47
N ALA A 285 -11.99 -21.21 12.23
CA ALA A 285 -11.59 -21.71 10.94
C ALA A 285 -12.80 -21.84 10.00
N ILE A 286 -12.72 -21.13 8.87
CA ILE A 286 -13.66 -21.32 7.76
C ILE A 286 -13.65 -22.82 7.48
N PRO A 287 -14.81 -23.52 7.52
CA PRO A 287 -14.82 -24.93 7.18
C PRO A 287 -14.32 -25.04 5.74
N GLY A 288 -13.12 -25.60 5.58
CA GLY A 288 -12.64 -26.02 4.26
C GLY A 288 -13.68 -26.95 3.63
N PRO A 289 -13.67 -27.10 2.29
CA PRO A 289 -14.56 -28.05 1.64
C PRO A 289 -14.38 -29.41 2.32
N SER A 290 -15.48 -29.96 2.83
CA SER A 290 -15.46 -31.26 3.50
C SER A 290 -14.85 -32.28 2.56
N VAL A 291 -13.65 -32.75 2.91
CA VAL A 291 -13.07 -33.92 2.27
C VAL A 291 -13.98 -35.07 2.65
N SER A 292 -14.90 -35.38 1.75
CA SER A 292 -15.73 -36.58 1.84
C SER A 292 -14.76 -37.75 1.88
N GLN A 293 -14.78 -38.47 3.00
CA GLN A 293 -13.99 -39.67 3.19
C GLN A 293 -14.21 -40.58 1.98
N VAL A 294 -13.15 -40.76 1.19
CA VAL A 294 -13.10 -41.78 0.16
C VAL A 294 -13.16 -43.11 0.90
N THR A 295 -14.35 -43.68 0.99
CA THR A 295 -14.53 -45.06 1.42
C THR A 295 -13.97 -45.94 0.32
N ASN A 296 -12.86 -46.63 0.62
CA ASN A 296 -12.31 -47.68 -0.23
C ASN A 296 -13.39 -48.75 -0.47
N PRO A 297 -13.77 -49.07 -1.72
CA PRO A 297 -14.50 -50.29 -1.99
C PRO A 297 -13.54 -51.48 -1.90
N LYS A 298 -14.04 -52.56 -1.29
CA LYS A 298 -13.43 -53.89 -1.30
C LYS A 298 -13.36 -54.46 -2.71
#